data_AF-A0A0G0XM39-F1
#
_entry.id   AF-A0A0G0XM39-F1
#
_cell.length_a   1.000
_cell.length_b   1.000
_cell.length_c   1.000
_cell.angle_alpha   90.00
_cell.angle_beta   90.00
_cell.angle_gamma   90.00
#
_symmetry.space_group_name_H-M   'P 1'
#
loop_
_entity.id
_entity.type
_entity.pdbx_description
1 polymer ?
#
loop_
_entity_poly.entity_id
_entity_poly.type
_entity_poly.pdbx_seq_one_letter_code
_entity_poly.pdbx_strand_id
1 'polypeptide(L)'
;MPYVAKEQRELLEDNLTCLANKICSTYLTSRFHLLAYKYVCLRLGVEVLLRRRYAALSAVRAVYSDASFEWQRRFKIKPKTFSSVGADFPILDEKIKNLSEKIISMAAQSQEPHLAWQGLFNYSITALGLKILGNNKNKEFSSLIAGVLEYLHNYFYEIEMAVYEDEQIIKNGDVF
;
A
#
# COMPACT_ATOMS: atom_id res chain seq x y z
N MET A 1 -12.88 -4.33 -8.00
CA MET A 1 -11.93 -3.20 -7.99
C MET A 1 -11.95 -2.47 -9.32
N PRO A 2 -11.84 -1.13 -9.31
CA PRO A 2 -11.81 -0.34 -10.54
C PRO A 2 -10.61 -0.77 -11.39
N TYR A 3 -10.86 -1.03 -12.67
CA TYR A 3 -9.85 -1.43 -13.63
C TYR A 3 -8.90 -0.26 -13.91
N VAL A 4 -7.60 -0.43 -13.63
CA VAL A 4 -6.56 0.54 -14.01
C VAL A 4 -6.22 0.30 -15.49
N ALA A 5 -6.33 1.33 -16.32
CA ALA A 5 -6.04 1.22 -17.76
C ALA A 5 -4.56 0.87 -18.01
N LYS A 6 -4.24 0.24 -19.13
CA LYS A 6 -2.86 -0.21 -19.43
C LYS A 6 -1.89 0.97 -19.49
N GLU A 7 -2.33 2.06 -20.10
CA GLU A 7 -1.59 3.30 -20.26
C GLU A 7 -1.27 3.92 -18.90
N GLN A 8 -2.20 3.84 -17.95
CA GLN A 8 -1.99 4.30 -16.59
C GLN A 8 -0.97 3.44 -15.84
N ARG A 9 -0.97 2.12 -16.07
CA ARG A 9 0.02 1.21 -15.48
C ARG A 9 1.43 1.58 -15.95
N GLU A 10 1.61 1.78 -17.26
CA GLU A 10 2.89 2.16 -17.86
C GLU A 10 3.45 3.46 -17.27
N LEU A 11 2.60 4.44 -16.94
CA LEU A 11 3.02 5.69 -16.31
C LEU A 11 3.53 5.55 -14.87
N LEU A 12 3.27 4.43 -14.19
CA LEU A 12 3.74 4.14 -12.84
C LEU A 12 4.94 3.19 -12.81
N GLU A 13 5.23 2.51 -13.92
CA GLU A 13 6.22 1.43 -13.98
C GLU A 13 7.63 1.89 -13.61
N ASP A 14 8.04 3.07 -14.04
CA ASP A 14 9.37 3.62 -13.75
C ASP A 14 9.54 3.91 -12.25
N ASN A 15 8.55 4.56 -11.62
CA ASN A 15 8.55 4.83 -10.18
C ASN A 15 8.62 3.52 -9.38
N LEU A 16 7.79 2.54 -9.74
CA LEU A 16 7.71 1.25 -9.07
C LEU A 16 9.00 0.44 -9.22
N THR A 17 9.59 0.45 -10.42
CA THR A 17 10.86 -0.23 -10.70
C THR A 17 12.02 0.44 -9.95
N CYS A 18 12.07 1.77 -9.96
CA CYS A 18 13.07 2.52 -9.22
C CYS A 18 12.98 2.25 -7.71
N LEU A 19 11.76 2.21 -7.16
CA LEU A 19 11.53 1.93 -5.74
C LEU A 19 11.89 0.49 -5.37
N ALA A 20 11.47 -0.50 -6.18
CA ALA A 20 11.84 -1.90 -5.99
C ALA A 20 13.37 -2.09 -6.03
N ASN A 21 14.04 -1.52 -7.04
CA ASN A 21 15.50 -1.58 -7.16
C ASN A 21 16.19 -0.92 -5.97
N LYS A 22 15.67 0.21 -5.48
CA LYS A 22 16.21 0.86 -4.28
C LYS A 22 16.09 -0.05 -3.04
N ILE A 23 14.95 -0.70 -2.84
CA ILE A 23 14.76 -1.66 -1.75
C ILE A 23 15.73 -2.84 -1.88
N CYS A 24 15.77 -3.47 -3.05
CA CYS A 24 16.58 -4.65 -3.30
C CYS A 24 18.09 -4.39 -3.23
N SER A 25 18.54 -3.19 -3.63
CA SER A 25 19.96 -2.81 -3.56
C SER A 25 20.40 -2.31 -2.19
N THR A 26 19.50 -1.69 -1.42
CA THR A 26 19.84 -1.13 -0.10
C THR A 26 19.85 -2.20 0.99
N TYR A 27 18.95 -3.19 0.90
CA TYR A 27 18.79 -4.21 1.93
C TYR A 27 19.19 -5.58 1.40
N LEU A 28 20.02 -6.31 2.16
CA LEU A 28 20.62 -7.56 1.71
C LEU A 28 19.75 -8.80 1.96
N THR A 29 18.71 -8.70 2.79
CA THR A 29 17.89 -9.86 3.17
C THR A 29 16.42 -9.67 2.82
N SER A 30 15.78 -10.78 2.47
CA SER A 30 14.34 -10.87 2.20
C SER A 30 13.49 -10.32 3.35
N ARG A 31 13.93 -10.50 4.60
CA ARG A 31 13.27 -9.92 5.77
C ARG A 31 13.21 -8.39 5.71
N PHE A 32 14.32 -7.73 5.38
CA PHE A 32 14.33 -6.27 5.26
C PHE A 32 13.58 -5.78 4.02
N HIS A 33 13.56 -6.56 2.93
CA HIS A 33 12.69 -6.26 1.78
C HIS A 33 11.21 -6.21 2.18
N LEU A 34 10.75 -7.16 2.99
CA LEU A 34 9.36 -7.18 3.50
C LEU A 34 9.06 -6.01 4.43
N LEU A 35 10.00 -5.67 5.32
CA LEU A 35 9.83 -4.50 6.20
C LEU A 35 9.79 -3.19 5.41
N ALA A 36 10.66 -3.03 4.41
CA ALA A 36 10.66 -1.88 3.52
C ALA A 36 9.39 -1.83 2.66
N TYR A 37 8.93 -2.98 2.15
CA TYR A 37 7.66 -3.09 1.44
C TYR A 37 6.47 -2.66 2.31
N LYS A 38 6.39 -3.17 3.55
CA LYS A 38 5.39 -2.75 4.53
C LYS A 38 5.41 -1.25 4.74
N TYR A 39 6.59 -0.68 4.97
CA TYR A 39 6.77 0.76 5.19
C TYR A 39 6.28 1.58 4.00
N VAL A 40 6.68 1.20 2.78
CA VAL A 40 6.21 1.86 1.55
C VAL A 40 4.70 1.78 1.44
N CYS A 41 4.09 0.60 1.64
CA CYS A 41 2.64 0.44 1.53
C CYS A 41 1.93 1.34 2.53
N LEU A 42 2.38 1.35 3.79
CA LEU A 42 1.83 2.18 4.86
C LEU A 42 1.92 3.67 4.51
N ARG A 43 3.12 4.17 4.23
CA ARG A 43 3.35 5.58 3.91
C ARG A 43 2.58 5.99 2.67
N LEU A 44 2.62 5.17 1.61
CA LEU A 44 1.87 5.45 0.39
C LEU A 44 0.37 5.53 0.65
N GLY A 45 -0.18 4.64 1.49
CA GLY A 45 -1.59 4.66 1.88
C GLY A 45 -2.02 5.95 2.58
N VAL A 46 -1.13 6.58 3.36
CA VAL A 46 -1.36 7.90 3.95
C VAL A 46 -1.21 9.01 2.89
N GLU A 47 -0.12 8.97 2.12
CA GLU A 47 0.27 10.03 1.19
C GLU A 47 -0.65 10.16 -0.04
N VAL A 48 -1.36 9.10 -0.44
CA VAL A 48 -2.33 9.15 -1.56
C VAL A 48 -3.70 9.69 -1.15
N LEU A 49 -3.94 9.91 0.14
CA LEU A 49 -5.21 10.46 0.63
C LEU A 49 -5.33 11.93 0.22
N LEU A 50 -6.30 12.24 -0.63
CA LEU A 50 -6.62 13.62 -0.98
C LEU A 50 -7.10 14.44 0.23
N ARG A 51 -7.82 13.79 1.16
CA ARG A 51 -8.36 14.37 2.39
C ARG A 51 -8.47 13.30 3.47
N ARG A 52 -8.07 13.65 4.70
CA ARG A 52 -8.29 12.79 5.88
C ARG A 52 -9.77 12.83 6.28
N ARG A 53 -10.51 11.80 5.89
CA ARG A 53 -11.92 11.55 6.24
C ARG A 53 -12.09 10.06 6.48
N TYR A 54 -13.00 9.69 7.38
CA TYR A 54 -13.26 8.29 7.71
C TYR A 54 -13.45 7.38 6.48
N ALA A 55 -14.27 7.81 5.51
CA ALA A 55 -14.50 7.04 4.28
C ALA A 55 -13.22 6.83 3.45
N ALA A 56 -12.33 7.82 3.40
CA ALA A 56 -11.07 7.71 2.66
C ALA A 56 -10.08 6.78 3.38
N LEU A 57 -10.00 6.87 4.72
CA LEU A 57 -9.19 5.98 5.54
C LEU A 57 -9.69 4.51 5.45
N SER A 58 -11.01 4.32 5.50
CA SER A 58 -11.64 3.02 5.31
C SER A 58 -11.35 2.43 3.92
N ALA A 59 -11.27 3.27 2.88
CA ALA A 59 -10.92 2.83 1.53
C ALA A 59 -9.46 2.34 1.44
N VAL A 60 -8.51 2.96 2.16
CA VAL A 60 -7.12 2.47 2.23
C VAL A 60 -7.08 1.06 2.82
N ARG A 61 -7.80 0.82 3.92
CA ARG A 61 -7.93 -0.52 4.53
C ARG A 61 -8.55 -1.54 3.56
N ALA A 62 -9.58 -1.14 2.84
CA ALA A 62 -10.21 -2.00 1.84
C ALA A 62 -9.21 -2.37 0.74
N VAL A 63 -8.39 -1.41 0.28
CA VAL A 63 -7.35 -1.67 -0.72
C VAL A 63 -6.32 -2.70 -0.24
N TYR A 64 -5.86 -2.62 1.02
CA TYR A 64 -4.95 -3.64 1.57
C TYR A 64 -5.58 -5.04 1.58
N SER A 65 -6.84 -5.14 2.02
CA SER A 65 -7.58 -6.41 2.04
C SER A 65 -7.74 -6.98 0.63
N ASP A 66 -8.19 -6.16 -0.32
CA ASP A 66 -8.40 -6.59 -1.70
C ASP A 66 -7.09 -6.99 -2.38
N ALA A 67 -6.01 -6.23 -2.15
CA ALA A 67 -4.67 -6.58 -2.66
C ALA A 67 -4.22 -7.94 -2.10
N SER A 68 -4.45 -8.20 -0.81
CA SER A 68 -4.13 -9.50 -0.20
C SER A 68 -4.91 -10.63 -0.85
N PHE A 69 -6.24 -10.51 -0.98
CA PHE A 69 -7.07 -11.55 -1.59
C PHE A 69 -6.70 -11.79 -3.05
N GLU A 70 -6.41 -10.73 -3.81
CA GLU A 70 -5.95 -10.86 -5.19
C GLU A 70 -4.62 -11.62 -5.26
N TRP A 71 -3.68 -11.29 -4.37
CA TRP A 71 -2.40 -11.96 -4.27
C TRP A 71 -2.54 -13.45 -3.95
N GLN A 72 -3.34 -13.78 -2.92
CA GLN A 72 -3.65 -15.16 -2.53
C GLN A 72 -4.23 -15.96 -3.70
N ARG A 73 -5.21 -15.40 -4.41
CA ARG A 73 -5.83 -16.03 -5.57
C ARG A 73 -4.84 -16.26 -6.71
N ARG A 74 -4.03 -15.26 -7.07
CA ARG A 74 -3.08 -15.34 -8.19
C ARG A 74 -1.96 -16.36 -7.93
N PHE A 75 -1.45 -16.41 -6.70
CA PHE A 75 -0.33 -17.27 -6.34
C PHE A 75 -0.74 -18.62 -5.73
N LYS A 76 -2.05 -18.82 -5.48
CA LYS A 76 -2.60 -20.00 -4.80
C LYS A 76 -1.91 -20.25 -3.46
N ILE A 77 -1.79 -19.19 -2.67
CA ILE A 77 -1.17 -19.23 -1.34
C ILE A 77 -2.13 -18.74 -0.27
N LYS A 78 -1.86 -19.14 0.97
CA LYS A 78 -2.47 -18.54 2.16
C LYS A 78 -1.50 -17.50 2.75
N PRO A 79 -2.01 -16.43 3.34
CA PRO A 79 -1.20 -15.41 3.99
C PRO A 79 -0.49 -16.06 5.19
N LYS A 80 0.82 -15.79 5.33
CA LYS A 80 1.53 -16.14 6.56
C LYS A 80 1.35 -15.00 7.56
N THR A 81 1.21 -15.33 8.84
CA THR A 81 1.19 -14.31 9.90
C THR A 81 2.44 -13.45 9.80
N PHE A 82 2.23 -12.15 9.62
CA PHE A 82 3.29 -11.17 9.64
C PHE A 82 3.16 -10.36 10.92
N SER A 83 4.23 -10.29 11.70
CA SER A 83 4.33 -9.41 12.85
C SER A 83 5.63 -8.63 12.73
N SER A 84 5.57 -7.32 12.95
CA SER A 84 6.77 -6.49 13.01
C SER A 84 6.54 -5.33 13.94
N VAL A 85 7.49 -5.08 14.84
CA VAL A 85 7.62 -3.78 15.52
C VAL A 85 8.16 -2.77 14.49
N GLY A 86 7.73 -1.51 14.59
CA GLY A 86 8.00 -0.42 13.64
C GLY A 86 9.44 -0.41 13.09
N ALA A 87 9.55 -0.16 11.78
CA ALA A 87 10.81 0.01 11.09
C ALA A 87 10.62 1.14 10.08
N ASP A 88 11.32 2.24 10.31
CA ASP A 88 11.28 3.41 9.44
C ASP A 88 12.39 3.34 8.41
N PHE A 89 12.06 3.73 7.18
CA PHE A 89 13.02 3.77 6.09
C PHE A 89 13.02 5.14 5.39
N PRO A 90 13.49 6.22 6.06
CA PRO A 90 13.43 7.59 5.52
C PRO A 90 14.11 7.74 4.16
N ILE A 91 15.09 6.90 3.84
CA ILE A 91 15.74 6.86 2.52
C ILE A 91 14.78 6.53 1.37
N LEU A 92 13.58 6.04 1.66
CA LEU A 92 12.53 5.73 0.68
C LEU A 92 11.52 6.88 0.53
N ASP A 93 11.48 7.85 1.45
CA ASP A 93 10.39 8.83 1.56
C ASP A 93 10.25 9.69 0.30
N GLU A 94 11.35 10.17 -0.27
CA GLU A 94 11.32 10.95 -1.51
C GLU A 94 10.68 10.15 -2.67
N LYS A 95 11.01 8.87 -2.78
CA LYS A 95 10.45 8.01 -3.83
C LYS A 95 8.98 7.68 -3.58
N ILE A 96 8.60 7.49 -2.33
CA ILE A 96 7.20 7.29 -1.93
C ILE A 96 6.39 8.54 -2.28
N LYS A 97 6.90 9.73 -1.94
CA LYS A 97 6.27 11.01 -2.27
C LYS A 97 6.10 11.22 -3.77
N ASN A 98 7.15 10.96 -4.56
CA ASN A 98 7.04 11.08 -6.02
C ASN A 98 6.00 10.11 -6.60
N LEU A 99 5.88 8.91 -6.04
CA LEU A 99 4.85 7.95 -6.44
C LEU A 99 3.44 8.39 -6.01
N SER A 100 3.27 8.92 -4.79
CA SER A 100 1.97 9.39 -4.30
C SER A 100 1.47 10.59 -5.11
N GLU A 101 2.33 11.56 -5.39
CA GLU A 101 2.01 12.72 -6.23
C GLU A 101 1.57 12.30 -7.64
N LYS A 102 2.25 11.29 -8.21
CA LYS A 102 1.88 10.72 -9.52
C LYS A 102 0.50 10.07 -9.48
N ILE A 103 0.22 9.24 -8.46
CA ILE A 103 -1.09 8.60 -8.26
C ILE A 103 -2.19 9.66 -8.12
N ILE A 104 -1.96 10.68 -7.28
CA ILE A 104 -2.90 11.78 -7.05
C ILE A 104 -3.17 12.53 -8.36
N SER A 105 -2.13 12.90 -9.09
CA SER A 105 -2.26 13.60 -10.38
C SER A 105 -3.05 12.78 -11.40
N MET A 106 -2.80 11.47 -11.49
CA MET A 106 -3.52 10.59 -12.42
C MET A 106 -4.97 10.39 -12.00
N ALA A 107 -5.24 10.25 -10.70
CA ALA A 107 -6.60 10.14 -10.18
C ALA A 107 -7.40 11.42 -10.45
N ALA A 108 -6.81 12.59 -10.29
CA ALA A 108 -7.45 13.88 -10.54
C ALA A 108 -7.87 14.08 -12.01
N GLN A 109 -7.22 13.39 -12.95
CA GLN A 109 -7.55 13.43 -14.38
C GLN A 109 -8.65 12.42 -14.78
N SER A 110 -9.09 11.56 -13.85
CA SER A 110 -10.17 10.60 -14.10
C SER A 110 -11.55 11.25 -13.97
N GLN A 111 -12.55 10.66 -14.63
CA GLN A 111 -13.96 11.02 -14.43
C GLN A 111 -14.43 10.76 -12.99
N GLU A 112 -13.84 9.78 -12.30
CA GLU A 112 -14.18 9.41 -10.93
C GLU A 112 -12.93 9.40 -10.04
N PRO A 113 -12.38 10.57 -9.66
CA PRO A 113 -11.10 10.64 -8.94
C PRO A 113 -11.07 9.84 -7.64
N HIS A 114 -12.20 9.81 -6.91
CA HIS A 114 -12.37 9.12 -5.63
C HIS A 114 -12.34 7.58 -5.74
N LEU A 115 -12.58 7.02 -6.92
CA LEU A 115 -12.43 5.59 -7.22
C LEU A 115 -11.09 5.30 -7.90
N ALA A 116 -10.63 6.22 -8.76
CA ALA A 116 -9.41 6.06 -9.53
C ALA A 116 -8.17 5.89 -8.63
N TRP A 117 -8.03 6.70 -7.57
CA TRP A 117 -6.88 6.59 -6.67
C TRP A 117 -6.81 5.22 -5.98
N GLN A 118 -7.95 4.60 -5.64
CA GLN A 118 -7.98 3.28 -4.98
C GLN A 118 -7.42 2.19 -5.90
N GLY A 119 -7.81 2.23 -7.18
CA GLY A 119 -7.29 1.31 -8.19
C GLY A 119 -5.79 1.52 -8.43
N LEU A 120 -5.36 2.77 -8.59
CA LEU A 120 -3.95 3.12 -8.78
C LEU A 120 -3.08 2.74 -7.58
N PHE A 121 -3.58 2.96 -6.36
CA PHE A 121 -2.92 2.57 -5.13
C PHE A 121 -2.81 1.04 -5.00
N ASN A 122 -3.90 0.30 -5.22
CA ASN A 122 -3.89 -1.16 -5.21
C ASN A 122 -2.87 -1.71 -6.23
N TYR A 123 -2.94 -1.22 -7.47
CA TYR A 123 -2.01 -1.63 -8.50
C TYR A 123 -0.56 -1.34 -8.09
N SER A 124 -0.28 -0.17 -7.53
CA SER A 124 1.07 0.23 -7.11
C SER A 124 1.65 -0.70 -6.05
N ILE A 125 0.91 -0.99 -4.97
CA ILE A 125 1.41 -1.88 -3.91
C ILE A 125 1.52 -3.33 -4.39
N THR A 126 0.64 -3.77 -5.28
CA THR A 126 0.69 -5.11 -5.87
C THR A 126 1.90 -5.23 -6.81
N ALA A 127 2.06 -4.31 -7.75
CA ALA A 127 3.17 -4.30 -8.70
C ALA A 127 4.52 -4.13 -8.00
N LEU A 128 4.60 -3.31 -6.95
CA LEU A 128 5.81 -3.20 -6.13
C LEU A 128 6.18 -4.54 -5.49
N GLY A 129 5.21 -5.23 -4.86
CA GLY A 129 5.44 -6.55 -4.27
C GLY A 129 5.96 -7.55 -5.30
N LEU A 130 5.41 -7.53 -6.54
CA LEU A 130 5.85 -8.40 -7.63
C LEU A 130 7.30 -8.12 -8.04
N LYS A 131 7.67 -6.84 -8.12
CA LYS A 131 9.02 -6.43 -8.49
C LYS A 131 10.05 -6.79 -7.41
N ILE A 132 9.69 -6.68 -6.13
CA ILE A 132 10.54 -7.11 -5.01
C ILE A 132 10.71 -8.64 -5.00
N LEU A 133 9.63 -9.39 -5.25
CA LEU A 133 9.68 -10.85 -5.42
C LEU A 133 10.60 -11.25 -6.60
N GLY A 134 10.62 -10.42 -7.64
CA GLY A 134 11.39 -10.66 -8.86
C GLY A 134 10.89 -11.90 -9.62
N ASN A 135 11.79 -12.56 -10.35
CA ASN A 135 11.46 -13.79 -11.08
C ASN A 135 11.29 -15.02 -10.19
N ASN A 136 11.61 -14.89 -8.89
CA ASN A 136 11.64 -16.03 -7.99
C ASN A 136 10.23 -16.25 -7.42
N LYS A 137 9.52 -17.25 -7.92
CA LYS A 137 8.16 -17.63 -7.46
C LYS A 137 8.18 -18.32 -6.09
N ASN A 138 8.95 -17.77 -5.14
CA ASN A 138 9.05 -18.27 -3.79
C ASN A 138 7.69 -18.11 -3.10
N LYS A 139 6.95 -19.22 -2.99
CA LYS A 139 5.62 -19.25 -2.35
C LYS A 139 5.65 -18.76 -0.92
N GLU A 140 6.72 -19.00 -0.18
CA GLU A 140 6.85 -18.50 1.19
C GLU A 140 6.96 -16.99 1.23
N PHE A 141 7.79 -16.39 0.38
CA PHE A 141 7.90 -14.93 0.29
C PHE A 141 6.58 -14.31 -0.21
N SER A 142 5.93 -14.92 -1.21
CA SER A 142 4.60 -14.52 -1.66
C SER A 142 3.57 -14.59 -0.54
N SER A 143 3.59 -15.63 0.30
CA SER A 143 2.72 -15.72 1.48
C SER A 143 2.98 -14.63 2.50
N LEU A 144 4.23 -14.21 2.67
CA LEU A 144 4.59 -13.10 3.55
C LEU A 144 4.14 -11.74 3.00
N ILE A 145 4.19 -11.51 1.68
CA ILE A 145 3.62 -10.30 1.06
C ILE A 145 2.12 -10.20 1.36
N ALA A 146 1.37 -11.28 1.15
CA ALA A 146 -0.06 -11.31 1.51
C ALA A 146 -0.28 -11.06 3.00
N GLY A 147 0.57 -11.65 3.86
CA GLY A 147 0.58 -11.41 5.29
C GLY A 147 0.83 -9.95 5.68
N VAL A 148 1.74 -9.26 4.99
CA VAL A 148 2.01 -7.82 5.20
C VAL A 148 0.76 -6.99 4.89
N LEU A 149 0.06 -7.30 3.80
CA LEU A 149 -1.16 -6.58 3.41
C LEU A 149 -2.29 -6.79 4.42
N GLU A 150 -2.48 -8.01 4.91
CA GLU A 150 -3.46 -8.28 6.00
C GLU A 150 -3.08 -7.60 7.31
N TYR A 151 -1.79 -7.61 7.66
CA TYR A 151 -1.30 -6.88 8.80
C TYR A 151 -1.63 -5.38 8.68
N LEU A 152 -1.35 -4.77 7.52
CA LEU A 152 -1.63 -3.35 7.27
C LEU A 152 -3.12 -3.02 7.31
N HIS A 153 -4.00 -3.93 6.86
CA HIS A 153 -5.45 -3.73 6.98
C HIS A 153 -5.88 -3.45 8.43
N ASN A 154 -5.36 -4.20 9.39
CA ASN A 154 -5.68 -4.04 10.81
C ASN A 154 -4.88 -2.88 11.42
N TYR A 155 -3.57 -2.87 11.20
CA TYR A 155 -2.66 -1.87 11.78
C TYR A 155 -3.04 -0.45 11.37
N PHE A 156 -3.44 -0.22 10.11
CA PHE A 156 -3.86 1.11 9.65
C PHE A 156 -5.11 1.63 10.38
N TYR A 157 -6.01 0.74 10.84
CA TYR A 157 -7.12 1.18 11.69
C TYR A 157 -6.59 1.79 12.98
N GLU A 158 -5.70 1.08 13.67
CA GLU A 158 -5.15 1.48 14.97
C GLU A 158 -4.43 2.84 14.89
N ILE A 159 -3.59 3.04 13.86
CA ILE A 159 -2.73 4.23 13.80
C ILE A 159 -3.32 5.44 13.09
N GLU A 160 -4.32 5.26 12.21
CA GLU A 160 -4.89 6.37 11.44
C GLU A 160 -6.39 6.57 11.71
N MET A 161 -7.18 5.49 11.72
CA MET A 161 -8.65 5.59 11.84
C MET A 161 -9.09 5.81 13.28
N ALA A 162 -8.61 5.02 14.22
CA ALA A 162 -8.94 5.18 15.64
C ALA A 162 -8.53 6.58 16.12
N VAL A 163 -7.33 7.05 15.73
CA VAL A 163 -6.87 8.42 16.02
C VAL A 163 -7.82 9.47 15.40
N TYR A 164 -8.29 9.27 14.18
CA TYR A 164 -9.26 10.16 13.56
C TYR A 164 -10.62 10.14 14.30
N GLU A 165 -11.09 8.96 14.71
CA GLU A 165 -12.32 8.80 15.49
C GLU A 165 -12.22 9.54 16.82
N ASP A 166 -11.12 9.36 17.56
CA ASP A 166 -10.83 10.07 18.81
C ASP A 166 -10.84 11.59 18.61
N GLU A 167 -10.20 12.09 17.55
CA GLU A 167 -10.22 13.51 17.19
C GLU A 167 -11.65 14.01 16.91
N GLN A 168 -12.50 13.21 16.26
CA GLN A 168 -13.90 13.58 16.01
C GLN A 168 -14.74 13.56 17.28
N ILE A 169 -14.49 12.62 18.20
CA ILE A 169 -15.15 12.53 19.51
C ILE A 169 -14.80 13.77 20.35
N ILE A 170 -13.51 14.12 20.44
CA ILE A 170 -13.06 15.33 21.15
C ILE A 170 -13.74 16.59 20.61
N LYS A 171 -13.92 16.65 19.28
CA LYS A 171 -14.48 17.83 18.61
C LYS A 171 -16.00 17.93 18.72
N ASN A 172 -16.72 16.82 18.53
CA ASN A 172 -18.16 16.82 18.34
C ASN A 172 -18.94 16.23 19.53
N GLY A 173 -18.23 15.74 20.54
CA GLY A 173 -18.80 14.92 21.62
C GLY A 173 -18.84 13.45 21.22
N ASP A 174 -18.78 12.58 22.23
CA ASP A 174 -18.98 11.16 22.02
C ASP A 174 -20.45 10.89 21.70
N VAL A 175 -20.68 10.00 20.75
CA VAL A 175 -22.02 9.58 20.31
C VAL A 175 -22.33 8.14 20.70
N PHE A 176 -21.40 7.49 21.41
CA PHE A 176 -21.60 6.18 22.05
C PHE A 176 -22.03 6.30 23.51
#